data_AF-A0A8T2N9V2-F1
#
_entry.id   AF-A0A8T2N9V2-F1
#
_cell.length_a   1.000
_cell.length_b   1.000
_cell.length_c   1.000
_cell.angle_alpha   90.00
_cell.angle_beta   90.00
_cell.angle_gamma   90.00
#
_symmetry.space_group_name_H-M   'P 1'
#
loop_
_entity.id
_entity.type
_entity.pdbx_description
1 polymer ?
#
loop_
_entity_poly.entity_id
_entity_poly.type
_entity_poly.pdbx_seq_one_letter_code
_entity_poly.pdbx_strand_id
1 'polypeptide(L)'
;MASAGVQIFAFILALLGIFGAMVATLLPNWKVSADMGANIITAISQMQGLWMDCTWYSTGMFSCTLKYSVLSLPAYLQTARTTMVLSCVLAALGLCLASLGLKCTRWGGGRRAKRRAALAGGSCLVAAGLLCLVPASWFIDEVISSFLDSSVPESSKFEPGGAVYVAFVSSGFLFLGGAVFCVSCSAIRREGGTERHGAID
;
A
#
# COMPACT_ATOMS: atom_id res chain seq x y z
N MET A 1 -2.34 -19.04 -23.51
CA MET A 1 -2.10 -19.17 -22.05
C MET A 1 -0.96 -18.28 -21.55
N ALA A 2 -1.10 -17.56 -20.42
CA ALA A 2 0.02 -16.85 -19.80
C ALA A 2 1.13 -17.83 -19.37
N SER A 3 2.40 -17.46 -19.61
CA SER A 3 3.56 -18.30 -19.28
C SER A 3 3.73 -18.40 -17.76
N ALA A 4 4.31 -19.50 -17.29
CA ALA A 4 4.62 -19.68 -15.86
C ALA A 4 5.49 -18.53 -15.32
N GLY A 5 6.40 -18.00 -16.15
CA GLY A 5 7.24 -16.85 -15.80
C GLY A 5 6.45 -15.59 -15.46
N VAL A 6 5.40 -15.26 -16.22
CA VAL A 6 4.55 -14.08 -15.95
C VAL A 6 3.81 -14.22 -14.62
N GLN A 7 3.34 -15.42 -14.30
CA GLN A 7 2.63 -15.67 -13.04
C GLN A 7 3.57 -15.60 -11.82
N ILE A 8 4.81 -16.08 -11.96
CA ILE A 8 5.84 -15.97 -10.92
C ILE A 8 6.24 -14.50 -10.73
N PHE A 9 6.45 -13.76 -11.81
CA PHE A 9 6.76 -12.34 -11.76
C PHE A 9 5.67 -11.53 -11.04
N ALA A 10 4.39 -11.78 -11.36
CA ALA A 10 3.26 -11.16 -10.67
C ALA A 10 3.22 -11.51 -9.17
N PHE A 11 3.59 -12.74 -8.80
CA PHE A 11 3.68 -13.16 -7.41
C PHE A 11 4.78 -12.42 -6.65
N ILE A 12 5.96 -12.25 -7.27
CA ILE A 12 7.08 -11.49 -6.69
C ILE A 12 6.69 -10.02 -6.51
N LEU A 13 6.03 -9.41 -7.50
CA LEU A 13 5.52 -8.04 -7.39
C LEU A 13 4.51 -7.91 -6.24
N ALA A 14 3.59 -8.86 -6.10
CA ALA A 14 2.63 -8.86 -5.00
C ALA A 14 3.32 -8.97 -3.63
N LEU A 15 4.35 -9.81 -3.49
CA LEU A 15 5.16 -9.93 -2.27
C LEU A 15 5.87 -8.63 -1.92
N LEU A 16 6.55 -8.00 -2.88
CA LEU A 16 7.22 -6.71 -2.71
C LEU A 16 6.22 -5.61 -2.33
N GLY A 17 5.06 -5.61 -2.96
CA GLY A 17 3.96 -4.71 -2.65
C GLY A 17 3.49 -4.84 -1.20
N ILE A 18 3.22 -6.07 -0.73
CA ILE A 18 2.80 -6.34 0.65
C ILE A 18 3.86 -5.90 1.66
N PHE A 19 5.12 -6.26 1.40
CA PHE A 19 6.22 -5.88 2.29
C PHE A 19 6.35 -4.35 2.37
N GLY A 20 6.30 -3.66 1.22
CA GLY A 20 6.31 -2.20 1.18
C GLY A 20 5.13 -1.56 1.93
N ALA A 21 3.92 -2.11 1.81
CA ALA A 21 2.73 -1.61 2.53
C ALA A 21 2.88 -1.78 4.04
N MET A 22 3.43 -2.93 4.48
CA MET A 22 3.69 -3.21 5.89
C MET A 22 4.74 -2.25 6.46
N VAL A 23 5.86 -2.06 5.73
CA VAL A 23 6.91 -1.11 6.10
C VAL A 23 6.34 0.31 6.18
N ALA A 24 5.60 0.77 5.17
CA ALA A 24 4.98 2.10 5.18
C ALA A 24 4.00 2.26 6.34
N THR A 25 3.27 1.22 6.73
CA THR A 25 2.35 1.26 7.88
C THR A 25 3.08 1.41 9.21
N LEU A 26 4.25 0.77 9.37
CA LEU A 26 5.00 0.77 10.63
C LEU A 26 5.95 1.95 10.77
N LEU A 27 6.44 2.50 9.67
CA LEU A 27 7.43 3.57 9.69
C LEU A 27 6.85 4.89 10.23
N PRO A 28 7.57 5.59 11.13
CA PRO A 28 7.11 6.86 11.69
C PRO A 28 7.43 8.08 10.81
N ASN A 29 7.83 7.90 9.55
CA ASN A 29 8.25 8.97 8.64
C ASN A 29 7.21 9.29 7.56
N TRP A 30 5.98 9.61 7.97
CA TRP A 30 4.92 10.03 7.04
C TRP A 30 4.94 11.53 6.76
N LYS A 31 5.15 12.34 7.81
CA LYS A 31 5.41 13.77 7.70
C LYS A 31 6.69 14.09 8.47
N VAL A 32 7.55 14.91 7.88
CA VAL A 32 8.79 15.35 8.50
C VAL A 32 8.72 16.86 8.64
N SER A 33 9.03 17.40 9.81
CA SER A 33 9.23 18.84 9.98
C SER A 33 10.65 19.07 10.51
N ALA A 34 11.39 19.91 9.79
CA ALA A 34 12.80 20.18 10.07
C ALA A 34 13.02 21.43 10.94
N ASP A 35 11.97 22.20 11.25
CA ASP A 35 12.12 23.47 11.95
C ASP A 35 10.93 23.74 12.87
N MET A 36 11.18 23.74 14.18
CA MET A 36 10.24 24.26 15.18
C MET A 36 11.02 25.09 16.20
N GLY A 37 11.32 26.33 15.85
CA GLY A 37 11.59 27.38 16.84
C GLY A 37 12.59 28.44 16.42
N ALA A 38 12.16 29.70 16.45
CA ALA A 38 12.99 30.91 16.44
C ALA A 38 13.96 31.02 17.65
N ASN A 39 14.17 29.94 18.40
CA ASN A 39 15.13 29.84 19.46
C ASN A 39 16.29 28.97 18.96
N ILE A 40 17.40 29.63 18.59
CA ILE A 40 18.69 29.07 18.12
C ILE A 40 19.26 27.94 18.99
N ILE A 41 18.68 27.66 20.15
CA ILE A 41 19.22 26.76 21.18
C ILE A 41 18.69 25.31 21.06
N THR A 42 17.60 25.04 20.32
CA THR A 42 17.10 23.66 20.14
C THR A 42 16.60 23.38 18.72
N ALA A 43 17.50 23.04 17.80
CA ALA A 43 17.11 22.39 16.56
C ALA A 43 16.51 21.00 16.89
N ILE A 44 15.24 20.79 16.56
CA ILE A 44 14.52 19.53 16.80
C ILE A 44 13.89 19.11 15.47
N SER A 45 14.21 17.90 14.99
CA SER A 45 13.48 17.33 13.85
C SER A 45 12.35 16.43 14.34
N GLN A 46 11.13 16.69 13.89
CA GLN A 46 9.95 15.92 14.28
C GLN A 46 9.49 15.06 13.11
N MET A 47 9.41 13.76 13.36
CA MET A 47 8.94 12.73 12.44
C MET A 47 7.58 12.28 12.93
N GLN A 48 6.53 12.63 12.19
CA GLN A 48 5.18 12.18 12.51
C GLN A 48 4.84 10.93 11.71
N GLY A 49 4.49 9.88 12.44
CA GLY A 49 4.11 8.60 11.91
C GLY A 49 2.62 8.33 12.00
N LEU A 50 2.22 7.23 11.38
CA LEU A 50 0.85 6.76 11.51
C LEU A 50 0.56 6.32 12.95
N TRP A 51 1.47 5.59 13.61
CA TRP A 51 1.27 5.00 14.95
C TRP A 51 2.06 5.68 16.07
N MET A 52 3.25 6.21 15.74
CA MET A 52 4.20 6.82 16.67
C MET A 52 4.68 8.15 16.09
N ASP A 53 4.89 9.13 16.95
CA ASP A 53 5.65 10.32 16.60
C ASP A 53 7.02 10.24 17.26
N CYS A 54 8.07 10.55 16.51
CA CYS A 54 9.44 10.55 16.99
C CYS A 54 10.04 11.95 16.87
N THR A 55 10.77 12.38 17.88
CA THR A 55 11.46 13.67 17.92
C THR A 55 12.94 13.43 18.13
N TRP A 56 13.77 14.02 17.28
CA TRP A 56 15.22 14.01 17.39
C TRP A 56 15.71 15.34 17.93
N TYR A 57 16.31 15.32 19.12
CA TYR A 57 16.87 16.52 19.75
C TYR A 57 18.33 16.70 19.35
N SER A 58 18.78 17.95 19.14
CA SER A 58 20.20 18.27 18.89
C SER A 58 21.15 17.82 20.00
N THR A 59 20.64 17.51 21.21
CA THR A 59 21.40 16.92 22.32
C THR A 59 21.77 15.45 22.11
N GLY A 60 21.38 14.84 20.98
CA GLY A 60 21.63 13.43 20.65
C GLY A 60 20.57 12.47 21.24
N MET A 61 19.51 13.01 21.84
CA MET A 61 18.43 12.22 22.43
C MET A 61 17.34 11.95 21.39
N PHE A 62 16.95 10.68 21.25
CA PHE A 62 15.86 10.24 20.39
C PHE A 62 14.70 9.74 21.25
N SER A 63 13.53 10.37 21.11
CA SER A 63 12.33 10.00 21.86
C SER A 63 11.18 9.72 20.90
N CYS A 64 10.56 8.55 21.04
CA CYS A 64 9.35 8.18 20.30
C CYS A 64 8.18 7.99 21.26
N THR A 65 7.07 8.65 20.95
CA THR A 65 5.83 8.57 21.71
C THR A 65 4.75 7.88 20.86
N LEU A 66 4.09 6.89 21.45
CA LEU A 66 2.98 6.18 20.80
C LEU A 66 1.71 7.02 20.91
N LYS A 67 0.90 7.04 19.85
CA LYS A 67 -0.41 7.72 19.89
C LYS A 67 -1.49 6.77 20.37
N TYR A 68 -1.65 6.69 21.69
CA TYR A 68 -2.60 5.79 22.37
C TYR A 68 -4.07 6.23 22.23
N SER A 69 -4.32 7.54 22.21
CA SER A 69 -5.67 8.11 22.28
C SER A 69 -6.30 8.25 20.90
N VAL A 70 -7.13 7.29 20.50
CA VAL A 70 -7.94 7.37 19.26
C VAL A 70 -8.94 8.51 19.26
N LEU A 71 -9.42 8.94 20.43
CA LEU A 71 -10.46 9.96 20.59
C LEU A 71 -9.96 11.41 20.43
N SER A 72 -8.64 11.61 20.51
CA SER A 72 -8.00 12.94 20.39
C SER A 72 -7.24 13.10 19.07
N LEU A 73 -7.31 12.10 18.19
CA LEU A 73 -6.56 12.05 16.94
C LEU A 73 -7.41 12.64 15.80
N PRO A 74 -6.86 13.49 14.92
CA PRO A 74 -7.64 14.07 13.83
C PRO A 74 -8.13 12.98 12.87
N ALA A 75 -9.35 13.19 12.34
CA ALA A 75 -10.08 12.17 11.57
C ALA A 75 -9.27 11.62 10.38
N TYR A 76 -8.44 12.43 9.73
CA TYR A 76 -7.59 12.01 8.60
C TYR A 76 -6.54 10.96 9.00
N LEU A 77 -6.00 11.01 10.23
CA LEU A 77 -5.04 10.02 10.73
C LEU A 77 -5.73 8.69 11.02
N GLN A 78 -6.95 8.74 11.56
CA GLN A 78 -7.72 7.54 11.85
C GLN A 78 -8.12 6.82 10.56
N THR A 79 -8.63 7.55 9.56
CA THR A 79 -8.97 6.96 8.26
C THR A 79 -7.74 6.35 7.61
N ALA A 80 -6.59 7.04 7.60
CA ALA A 80 -5.36 6.52 7.03
C ALA A 80 -4.85 5.24 7.71
N ARG A 81 -4.95 5.14 9.05
CA ARG A 81 -4.64 3.89 9.77
C ARG A 81 -5.54 2.75 9.32
N THR A 82 -6.85 3.01 9.26
CA THR A 82 -7.82 1.96 8.90
C THR A 82 -7.64 1.50 7.47
N THR A 83 -7.40 2.40 6.52
CA THR A 83 -7.19 2.04 5.11
C THR A 83 -5.88 1.30 4.90
N MET A 84 -4.81 1.68 5.59
CA MET A 84 -3.52 0.96 5.55
C MET A 84 -3.61 -0.45 6.13
N VAL A 85 -4.25 -0.60 7.29
CA VAL A 85 -4.45 -1.93 7.91
C VAL A 85 -5.34 -2.80 7.02
N LEU A 86 -6.43 -2.24 6.49
CA LEU A 86 -7.34 -2.97 5.59
C LEU A 86 -6.64 -3.38 4.29
N SER A 87 -5.79 -2.49 3.74
CA SER A 87 -4.94 -2.80 2.59
C SER A 87 -4.02 -4.00 2.87
N CYS A 88 -3.30 -4.00 4.00
CA CYS A 88 -2.42 -5.11 4.38
C CYS A 88 -3.18 -6.43 4.52
N VAL A 89 -4.37 -6.42 5.15
CA VAL A 89 -5.21 -7.62 5.29
C VAL A 89 -5.70 -8.12 3.93
N LEU A 90 -6.21 -7.24 3.07
CA LEU A 90 -6.67 -7.60 1.73
C LEU A 90 -5.53 -8.10 0.84
N ALA A 91 -4.34 -7.51 0.96
CA ALA A 91 -3.18 -7.94 0.20
C ALA A 91 -2.70 -9.34 0.65
N ALA A 92 -2.69 -9.61 1.95
CA ALA A 92 -2.39 -10.94 2.49
C ALA A 92 -3.40 -11.99 2.03
N LEU A 93 -4.72 -11.70 2.13
CA LEU A 93 -5.77 -12.57 1.61
C LEU A 93 -5.65 -12.77 0.10
N GLY A 94 -5.36 -11.71 -0.65
CA GLY A 94 -5.14 -11.73 -2.08
C GLY A 94 -3.96 -12.63 -2.48
N LEU A 95 -2.86 -12.57 -1.73
CA LEU A 95 -1.68 -13.42 -1.93
C LEU A 95 -1.98 -14.89 -1.62
N CYS A 96 -2.72 -15.17 -0.54
CA CYS A 96 -3.17 -16.52 -0.23
C CYS A 96 -4.06 -17.08 -1.36
N LEU A 97 -5.02 -16.30 -1.86
CA LEU A 97 -5.87 -16.74 -2.97
C LEU A 97 -5.08 -16.88 -4.29
N ALA A 98 -4.12 -16.00 -4.53
CA ALA A 98 -3.24 -16.07 -5.69
C ALA A 98 -2.40 -17.35 -5.65
N SER A 99 -1.84 -17.73 -4.49
CA SER A 99 -1.02 -18.94 -4.30
C SER A 99 -1.79 -20.23 -4.62
N LEU A 100 -3.08 -20.29 -4.28
CA LEU A 100 -3.99 -21.39 -4.62
C LEU A 100 -4.34 -21.43 -6.13
N GLY A 101 -4.27 -20.29 -6.80
CA GLY A 101 -4.56 -20.12 -8.22
C GLY A 101 -3.39 -20.44 -9.16
N LEU A 102 -2.15 -20.63 -8.66
CA LEU A 102 -1.01 -20.97 -9.50
C LEU A 102 -1.08 -22.40 -10.05
N LYS A 103 -0.60 -22.55 -11.29
CA LYS A 103 -0.44 -23.88 -11.92
C LYS A 103 0.56 -24.76 -11.17
N CYS A 104 1.59 -24.16 -10.59
CA CYS A 104 2.66 -24.86 -9.86
C CYS A 104 2.20 -25.41 -8.50
N THR A 105 1.10 -24.90 -7.94
CA THR A 105 0.57 -25.38 -6.67
C THR A 105 -0.32 -26.61 -6.93
N ARG A 106 0.19 -27.80 -6.58
CA ARG A 106 -0.56 -29.07 -6.66
C ARG A 106 -1.57 -29.20 -5.51
N TRP A 107 -2.41 -28.19 -5.33
CA TRP A 107 -3.64 -28.32 -4.55
C TRP A 107 -4.70 -28.98 -5.44
N GLY A 108 -5.25 -30.09 -4.96
CA GLY A 108 -6.35 -30.80 -5.61
C GLY A 108 -7.56 -29.87 -5.75
N GLY A 109 -8.08 -29.74 -6.97
CA GLY A 109 -9.19 -28.85 -7.26
C GLY A 109 -9.41 -28.69 -8.76
N GLY A 110 -10.67 -28.60 -9.18
CA GLY A 110 -11.01 -28.45 -10.60
C GLY A 110 -10.46 -27.15 -11.20
N ARG A 111 -10.19 -27.15 -12.52
CA ARG A 111 -9.67 -25.97 -13.25
C ARG A 111 -10.51 -24.71 -13.02
N ARG A 112 -11.82 -24.86 -12.83
CA ARG A 112 -12.75 -23.75 -12.53
C ARG A 112 -12.52 -23.13 -11.14
N ALA A 113 -12.22 -23.94 -10.12
CA ALA A 113 -11.97 -23.46 -8.76
C ALA A 113 -10.67 -22.67 -8.68
N LYS A 114 -9.57 -23.20 -9.25
CA LYS A 114 -8.28 -22.49 -9.34
C LYS A 114 -8.40 -21.15 -10.06
N ARG A 115 -9.20 -21.11 -11.13
CA ARG A 115 -9.46 -19.87 -11.87
C ARG A 115 -10.24 -18.83 -11.05
N ARG A 116 -11.26 -19.24 -10.30
CA ARG A 116 -12.00 -18.33 -9.41
C ARG A 116 -11.12 -17.81 -8.29
N ALA A 117 -10.27 -18.66 -7.70
CA ALA A 117 -9.32 -18.25 -6.67
C ALA A 117 -8.30 -17.23 -7.22
N ALA A 118 -7.74 -17.46 -8.40
CA ALA A 118 -6.83 -16.51 -9.04
C ALA A 118 -7.48 -15.15 -9.36
N LEU A 119 -8.73 -15.15 -9.84
CA LEU A 119 -9.48 -13.91 -10.10
C LEU A 119 -9.82 -13.16 -8.80
N ALA A 120 -10.28 -13.88 -7.77
CA ALA A 120 -10.55 -13.30 -6.47
C ALA A 120 -9.27 -12.71 -5.86
N GLY A 121 -8.16 -13.46 -5.88
CA GLY A 121 -6.86 -12.99 -5.40
C GLY A 121 -6.35 -11.75 -6.14
N GLY A 122 -6.42 -11.74 -7.47
CA GLY A 122 -6.08 -10.57 -8.27
C GLY A 122 -6.93 -9.34 -7.94
N SER A 123 -8.25 -9.52 -7.78
CA SER A 123 -9.15 -8.43 -7.40
C SER A 123 -8.87 -7.88 -5.99
N CYS A 124 -8.55 -8.75 -5.02
CA CYS A 124 -8.15 -8.34 -3.68
C CYS A 124 -6.83 -7.56 -3.69
N LEU A 125 -5.84 -7.97 -4.50
CA LEU A 125 -4.58 -7.24 -4.64
C LEU A 125 -4.77 -5.86 -5.27
N VAL A 126 -5.63 -5.74 -6.28
CA VAL A 126 -5.98 -4.43 -6.88
C VAL A 126 -6.69 -3.54 -5.86
N ALA A 127 -7.67 -4.08 -5.13
CA ALA A 127 -8.39 -3.34 -4.10
C ALA A 127 -7.45 -2.89 -2.97
N ALA A 128 -6.51 -3.75 -2.54
CA ALA A 128 -5.49 -3.39 -1.56
C ALA A 128 -4.59 -2.26 -2.07
N GLY A 129 -4.12 -2.34 -3.32
CA GLY A 129 -3.34 -1.26 -3.95
C GLY A 129 -4.08 0.08 -3.92
N LEU A 130 -5.36 0.11 -4.25
CA LEU A 130 -6.19 1.31 -4.19
C LEU A 130 -6.30 1.86 -2.76
N LEU A 131 -6.59 1.00 -1.78
CA LEU A 131 -6.69 1.38 -0.37
C LEU A 131 -5.36 1.90 0.22
N CYS A 132 -4.23 1.45 -0.32
CA CYS A 132 -2.90 1.97 0.01
C CYS A 132 -2.66 3.36 -0.60
N LEU A 133 -3.21 3.62 -1.79
CA LEU A 133 -3.01 4.85 -2.55
C LEU A 133 -3.84 6.02 -2.00
N VAL A 134 -5.08 5.77 -1.54
CA VAL A 134 -5.96 6.81 -0.95
C VAL A 134 -5.31 7.60 0.18
N PRO A 135 -4.75 6.99 1.25
CA PRO A 135 -4.09 7.75 2.31
C PRO A 135 -2.81 8.42 1.80
N ALA A 136 -2.05 7.80 0.89
CA ALA A 136 -0.84 8.41 0.35
C ALA A 136 -1.17 9.70 -0.43
N SER A 137 -2.21 9.70 -1.26
CA SER A 137 -2.65 10.89 -1.99
C SER A 137 -3.21 11.96 -1.05
N TRP A 138 -3.98 11.57 -0.03
CA TRP A 138 -4.49 12.52 0.96
C TRP A 138 -3.36 13.20 1.73
N PHE A 139 -2.34 12.45 2.15
CA PHE A 139 -1.20 13.02 2.87
C PHE A 139 -0.43 14.04 2.01
N ILE A 140 -0.27 13.78 0.72
CA ILE A 140 0.36 14.73 -0.20
C ILE A 140 -0.50 15.98 -0.36
N ASP A 141 -1.81 15.84 -0.52
CA ASP A 141 -2.75 16.97 -0.64
C ASP A 141 -2.69 17.87 0.60
N GLU A 142 -2.73 17.28 1.80
CA GLU A 142 -2.64 17.99 3.07
C GLU A 142 -1.29 18.71 3.24
N VAL A 143 -0.20 18.11 2.74
CA VAL A 143 1.13 18.72 2.76
C VAL A 143 1.16 19.93 1.81
N ILE A 144 0.65 19.77 0.59
CA ILE A 144 0.59 20.86 -0.41
C ILE A 144 -0.31 22.00 0.08
N SER A 145 -1.48 21.70 0.65
CA SER A 145 -2.38 22.71 1.19
C SER A 145 -1.73 23.49 2.32
N SER A 146 -0.97 22.81 3.18
CA SER A 146 -0.21 23.44 4.28
C SER A 146 0.93 24.32 3.77
N PHE A 147 1.55 23.98 2.62
CA PHE A 147 2.60 24.81 2.01
C PHE A 147 2.05 26.06 1.31
N LEU A 148 0.84 25.98 0.74
CA LEU A 148 0.21 27.08 -0.01
C LEU A 148 -0.50 28.08 0.91
N ASP A 149 -0.84 27.68 2.13
CA ASP A 149 -1.48 28.56 3.10
C ASP A 149 -0.45 29.56 3.68
N SER A 150 -0.58 30.83 3.27
CA SER A 150 0.31 31.92 3.71
C SER A 150 0.10 32.33 5.18
N SER A 151 -0.88 31.76 5.87
CA SER A 151 -1.11 32.00 7.30
C SER A 151 -0.23 31.14 8.22
N VAL A 152 0.47 30.14 7.67
CA VAL A 152 1.33 29.23 8.42
C VAL A 152 2.78 29.76 8.42
N PRO A 153 3.44 29.95 9.58
CA PRO A 153 4.83 30.37 9.65
C PRO A 153 5.75 29.35 8.93
N GLU A 154 6.81 29.83 8.28
CA GLU A 154 7.84 28.98 7.63
C GLU A 154 8.38 27.87 8.56
N SER A 155 8.45 28.16 9.87
CA SER A 155 8.85 27.24 10.93
C SER A 155 7.78 26.20 11.32
N SER A 156 6.80 25.94 10.46
CA SER A 156 5.78 24.90 10.69
C SER A 156 5.46 24.14 9.41
N LYS A 157 6.32 24.28 8.39
CA LYS A 157 6.20 23.56 7.13
C LYS A 157 6.58 22.09 7.31
N PHE A 158 5.77 21.21 6.73
CA PHE A 158 5.97 19.77 6.78
C PHE A 158 6.36 19.26 5.40
N GLU A 159 7.47 18.56 5.31
CA GLU A 159 7.89 17.84 4.11
C GLU A 159 7.26 16.43 4.07
N PRO A 160 6.98 15.91 2.86
CA PRO A 160 6.50 14.54 2.72
C PRO A 160 7.59 13.57 3.15
N GLY A 161 7.28 12.70 4.10
CA GLY A 161 8.23 11.73 4.62
C GLY A 161 8.40 10.51 3.70
N GLY A 162 9.49 9.77 3.92
CA GLY A 162 9.85 8.58 3.14
C GLY A 162 8.77 7.50 3.06
N ALA A 163 7.93 7.33 4.09
CA ALA A 163 6.87 6.31 4.08
C ALA A 163 5.82 6.56 3.00
N VAL A 164 5.54 7.82 2.65
CA VAL A 164 4.55 8.15 1.62
C VAL A 164 5.03 7.66 0.25
N TYR A 165 6.31 7.83 -0.06
CA TYR A 165 6.91 7.29 -1.29
C TYR A 165 6.88 5.76 -1.32
N VAL A 166 7.18 5.10 -0.20
CA VAL A 166 7.11 3.64 -0.08
C VAL A 166 5.67 3.14 -0.29
N ALA A 167 4.67 3.86 0.23
CA ALA A 167 3.25 3.54 0.01
C ALA A 167 2.86 3.65 -1.47
N PHE A 168 3.29 4.70 -2.18
CA PHE A 168 3.06 4.84 -3.62
C PHE A 168 3.69 3.70 -4.42
N VAL A 169 4.96 3.40 -4.18
CA VAL A 169 5.68 2.32 -4.87
C VAL A 169 5.02 0.96 -4.59
N SER A 170 4.68 0.71 -3.32
CA SER A 170 3.95 -0.49 -2.89
C SER A 170 2.60 -0.63 -3.61
N SER A 171 1.81 0.45 -3.67
CA SER A 171 0.51 0.45 -4.34
C SER A 171 0.64 0.11 -5.83
N GLY A 172 1.67 0.61 -6.51
CA GLY A 172 1.98 0.30 -7.90
C GLY A 172 2.29 -1.19 -8.09
N PHE A 173 3.11 -1.77 -7.21
CA PHE A 173 3.42 -3.21 -7.27
C PHE A 173 2.20 -4.09 -7.00
N LEU A 174 1.35 -3.73 -6.03
CA LEU A 174 0.09 -4.44 -5.75
C LEU A 174 -0.87 -4.37 -6.94
N PHE A 175 -1.01 -3.19 -7.54
CA PHE A 175 -1.90 -2.97 -8.69
C PHE A 175 -1.41 -3.74 -9.91
N LEU A 176 -0.11 -3.66 -10.22
CA LEU A 176 0.50 -4.35 -11.36
C LEU A 176 0.44 -5.87 -11.17
N GLY A 177 0.79 -6.37 -9.98
CA GLY A 177 0.68 -7.79 -9.64
C GLY A 177 -0.76 -8.30 -9.76
N GLY A 178 -1.73 -7.58 -9.18
CA GLY A 178 -3.15 -7.91 -9.24
C GLY A 178 -3.72 -7.88 -10.66
N ALA A 179 -3.38 -6.86 -11.46
CA ALA A 179 -3.81 -6.74 -12.85
C ALA A 179 -3.28 -7.91 -13.71
N VAL A 180 -2.01 -8.29 -13.54
CA VAL A 180 -1.43 -9.43 -14.26
C VAL A 180 -2.11 -10.75 -13.87
N PHE A 181 -2.45 -10.95 -12.59
CA PHE A 181 -3.24 -12.12 -12.16
C PHE A 181 -4.65 -12.15 -12.77
N CYS A 182 -5.33 -11.00 -12.83
CA CYS A 182 -6.64 -10.86 -13.46
C CYS A 182 -6.59 -11.16 -14.97
N VAL A 183 -5.69 -10.53 -15.71
CA VAL A 183 -5.57 -10.66 -17.17
C VAL A 183 -5.16 -12.08 -17.57
N SER A 184 -4.27 -12.71 -16.82
CA SER A 184 -3.86 -14.10 -17.05
C SER A 184 -5.04 -15.08 -17.00
N CYS A 185 -6.10 -14.76 -16.25
CA CYS A 185 -7.34 -15.54 -16.20
C CYS A 185 -8.41 -15.11 -17.21
N SER A 186 -8.42 -13.84 -17.62
CA SER A 186 -9.30 -13.33 -18.69
C SER A 186 -8.97 -13.95 -20.04
N ALA A 187 -7.68 -14.13 -20.34
CA ALA A 187 -7.20 -14.81 -21.55
C ALA A 187 -7.76 -16.25 -21.64
N ILE A 188 -7.83 -16.96 -20.51
CA ILE A 188 -8.41 -18.31 -20.44
C ILE A 188 -9.94 -18.29 -20.71
N ARG A 189 -10.65 -17.19 -20.42
CA ARG A 189 -12.09 -17.06 -20.76
C ARG A 189 -12.32 -17.00 -22.25
N ARG A 190 -11.44 -16.30 -22.98
CA ARG A 190 -11.59 -16.07 -24.42
C ARG A 190 -11.36 -17.36 -25.20
N GLU A 191 -10.30 -18.12 -24.88
CA GLU A 191 -10.03 -19.41 -25.57
C GLU A 191 -11.16 -20.43 -25.40
N GLY A 192 -11.72 -20.59 -24.20
CA GLY A 192 -12.85 -21.51 -23.96
C GLY A 192 -14.21 -21.03 -24.48
N GLY A 193 -14.31 -19.78 -24.97
CA GLY A 193 -15.48 -19.25 -25.66
C GLY A 193 -15.41 -19.51 -27.16
N THR A 194 -14.22 -19.42 -27.75
CA THR A 194 -13.98 -19.70 -29.17
C THR A 194 -14.12 -21.19 -29.49
N GLU A 195 -13.70 -22.09 -28.60
CA GLU A 195 -13.91 -23.54 -28.78
C GLU A 195 -15.39 -23.97 -28.76
N ARG A 196 -16.31 -23.16 -28.21
CA ARG A 196 -17.75 -23.47 -28.29
C ARG A 196 -18.42 -23.02 -29.59
N HIS A 197 -17.77 -22.16 -30.39
CA HIS A 197 -18.28 -21.76 -31.70
C HIS A 197 -17.74 -22.64 -32.84
N GLY A 198 -16.61 -23.32 -32.65
CA GLY A 198 -16.03 -24.24 -33.64
C GLY A 198 -16.48 -25.70 -33.54
N ALA A 199 -17.52 -26.00 -32.76
CA ALA A 199 -18.08 -27.35 -32.59
C ALA A 199 -19.52 -27.48 -33.13
N ILE A 200 -19.96 -26.50 -33.94
CA ILE A 200 -21.27 -26.48 -34.60
C ILE A 200 -21.13 -26.49 -36.14
N ASP A 201 -19.90 -26.45 -36.67
CA ASP A 201 -19.62 -26.66 -38.10
C ASP A 201 -18.86 -27.97 -38.32
#